data_AF-A0A1G9FEW7-F1
#
_entry.id   AF-A0A1G9FEW7-F1
#
_cell.length_a   1.000
_cell.length_b   1.000
_cell.length_c   1.000
_cell.angle_alpha   90.00
_cell.angle_beta   90.00
_cell.angle_gamma   90.00
#
_symmetry.space_group_name_H-M   'P 1'
#
loop_
_entity.id
_entity.type
_entity.pdbx_description
1 polymer ?
#
loop_
_entity_poly.entity_id
_entity_poly.type
_entity_poly.pdbx_seq_one_letter_code
_entity_poly.pdbx_strand_id
1 'polypeptide(L)'
;MARPKTPPNEQLSHCIMLRLTQTQYDLIRTLADYMKIPLAECCRRLITHGKIELKYSISADIPEVREVARLMANATGNLNQIAKYFNTGGIRSKEVTEKINEAIEVIFSAKSLLEKISESGYGDLKTFCK
;
A
#
# COMPACT_ATOMS: atom_id res chain seq x y z
N MET A 1 -29.61 -5.45 -13.49
CA MET A 1 -28.94 -4.14 -13.51
C MET A 1 -28.22 -3.97 -14.84
N ALA A 2 -28.36 -2.82 -15.51
CA ALA A 2 -27.69 -2.58 -16.79
C ALA A 2 -26.17 -2.46 -16.58
N ARG A 3 -25.40 -3.22 -17.36
CA ARG A 3 -23.93 -3.14 -17.40
C ARG A 3 -23.52 -1.69 -17.71
N PRO A 4 -22.65 -1.05 -16.92
CA PRO A 4 -22.11 0.25 -17.28
C PRO A 4 -21.43 0.13 -18.65
N LYS A 5 -21.91 0.88 -19.64
CA LYS A 5 -21.22 0.97 -20.93
C LYS A 5 -19.91 1.69 -20.67
N THR A 6 -18.79 1.04 -20.97
CA THR A 6 -17.47 1.64 -20.95
C THR A 6 -17.54 2.96 -21.72
N PRO A 7 -17.03 4.09 -21.18
CA PRO A 7 -17.07 5.35 -21.91
C PRO A 7 -16.40 5.17 -23.28
N PRO A 8 -16.92 5.79 -24.34
CA PRO A 8 -16.33 5.69 -25.67
C PRO A 8 -14.85 6.08 -25.58
N ASN A 9 -13.99 5.22 -26.10
CA ASN A 9 -12.57 5.50 -26.22
C ASN A 9 -12.43 6.68 -27.21
N GLU A 10 -12.26 7.90 -26.70
CA GLU A 10 -12.09 9.10 -27.52
C GLU A 10 -10.91 8.88 -28.46
N GLN A 11 -11.22 8.76 -29.75
CA GLN A 11 -10.19 8.58 -30.77
C GLN A 11 -9.35 9.87 -30.84
N LEU A 12 -8.04 9.71 -30.71
CA LEU A 12 -7.10 10.83 -30.78
C LEU A 12 -6.99 11.29 -32.24
N SER A 13 -7.66 12.40 -32.58
CA SER A 13 -7.75 12.93 -33.94
C SER A 13 -6.69 13.99 -34.29
N HIS A 14 -6.10 14.65 -33.29
CA HIS A 14 -5.20 15.78 -33.48
C HIS A 14 -3.79 15.50 -32.95
N CYS A 15 -2.78 15.85 -33.75
CA CYS A 15 -1.36 15.65 -33.43
C CYS A 15 -0.69 16.98 -33.10
N ILE A 16 0.12 16.99 -32.03
CA ILE A 16 0.95 18.13 -31.61
C ILE A 16 2.41 17.67 -31.60
N MET A 17 3.30 18.42 -32.24
CA MET A 17 4.74 18.18 -32.21
C MET A 17 5.43 19.14 -31.24
N LEU A 18 6.25 18.60 -30.34
CA LEU A 18 7.03 19.37 -29.36
C LEU A 18 8.51 19.27 -29.68
N ARG A 19 9.23 20.39 -29.58
CA ARG A 19 10.69 20.40 -29.56
C ARG A 19 11.14 20.58 -28.12
N LEU A 20 11.96 19.65 -27.64
CA LEU A 20 12.46 19.62 -26.28
C LEU A 20 13.98 19.66 -26.30
N THR A 21 14.56 20.28 -25.28
CA THR A 21 16.00 20.15 -25.00
C THR A 21 16.29 18.72 -24.51
N GLN A 22 17.51 18.23 -24.70
CA GLN A 22 17.92 16.89 -24.28
C GLN A 22 17.53 16.57 -22.82
N THR A 23 17.78 17.52 -21.91
CA THR A 23 17.43 17.39 -20.48
C THR A 23 15.93 17.25 -20.22
N GLN A 24 15.10 17.99 -20.97
CA GLN A 24 13.65 17.92 -20.85
C GLN A 24 13.12 16.59 -21.39
N TYR A 25 13.70 16.09 -22.48
CA TYR A 25 13.36 14.78 -23.03
C TYR A 25 13.68 13.65 -22.05
N ASP A 26 14.88 13.67 -21.45
CA ASP A 26 15.32 12.64 -20.50
C ASP A 26 14.44 12.61 -19.23
N LEU A 27 14.00 13.78 -18.75
CA LEU A 27 13.06 13.87 -17.63
C LEU A 27 11.70 13.22 -17.96
N ILE A 28 11.12 13.53 -19.12
CA ILE A 28 9.82 12.94 -19.49
C ILE A 28 9.96 11.44 -19.74
N ARG A 29 11.07 11.00 -20.32
CA ARG A 29 11.37 9.58 -20.56
C ARG A 29 11.47 8.80 -19.26
N THR A 30 12.22 9.29 -18.29
CA THR A 30 12.34 8.66 -16.96
C THR A 30 10.99 8.57 -16.25
N LEU A 31 10.14 9.61 -16.34
CA LEU A 31 8.78 9.58 -15.82
C LEU A 31 7.89 8.54 -16.52
N ALA A 32 8.00 8.42 -17.84
CA ALA A 32 7.24 7.44 -18.62
C ALA A 32 7.67 6.00 -18.27
N ASP A 33 8.99 5.76 -18.15
CA ASP A 33 9.57 4.48 -17.77
C ASP A 33 9.19 4.07 -16.33
N TYR A 34 9.07 5.05 -15.44
CA TYR A 34 8.61 4.86 -14.07
C TYR A 34 7.13 4.45 -14.03
N MET A 35 6.26 5.17 -14.74
CA MET A 35 4.83 4.89 -14.75
C MET A 35 4.43 3.70 -15.63
N LYS A 36 5.36 3.13 -16.42
CA LYS A 36 5.09 2.06 -17.42
C LYS A 36 4.03 2.46 -18.45
N ILE A 37 4.10 3.71 -18.88
CA ILE A 37 3.15 4.31 -19.81
C ILE A 37 3.92 4.81 -21.04
N PRO A 38 3.32 4.81 -22.25
CA PRO A 38 3.94 5.36 -23.43
C PRO A 38 4.32 6.84 -23.26
N LEU A 39 5.45 7.26 -23.85
CA LEU A 39 5.94 8.64 -23.74
C LEU A 39 4.90 9.69 -24.14
N ALA A 40 4.17 9.44 -25.24
CA ALA A 40 3.12 10.33 -25.73
C ALA A 40 1.98 10.51 -24.71
N GLU A 41 1.63 9.44 -23.99
CA GLU A 41 0.61 9.47 -22.97
C GLU A 41 1.08 10.23 -21.71
N CYS A 42 2.36 10.08 -21.36
CA CYS A 42 3.00 10.86 -20.31
C CYS A 42 2.99 12.37 -20.64
N CYS A 43 3.40 12.75 -21.85
CA CYS A 43 3.35 14.13 -22.34
C CYS A 43 1.92 14.69 -22.31
N ARG A 44 0.94 13.92 -22.77
CA ARG A 44 -0.47 14.33 -22.76
C ARG A 44 -0.94 14.64 -21.34
N ARG A 45 -0.64 13.77 -20.37
CA ARG A 45 -1.00 14.00 -18.97
C ARG A 45 -0.33 15.23 -18.38
N LEU A 46 0.95 15.48 -18.72
CA LEU A 46 1.66 16.70 -18.31
C LEU A 46 0.96 17.96 -18.85
N ILE A 47 0.55 17.95 -20.12
CA ILE A 47 -0.11 19.10 -20.76
C ILE A 47 -1.52 19.32 -20.19
N THR A 48 -2.31 18.25 -20.06
CA THR A 48 -3.73 18.36 -19.64
C THR A 48 -3.88 18.66 -18.16
N HIS A 49 -3.02 18.10 -17.30
CA HIS A 49 -3.18 18.19 -15.85
C HIS A 49 -2.13 19.06 -15.16
N GLY A 50 -1.07 19.50 -15.87
CA GLY A 50 0.02 20.34 -15.34
C GLY A 50 0.92 19.67 -14.32
N LYS A 51 0.44 18.64 -13.62
CA LYS A 51 1.13 17.88 -12.59
C LYS A 51 0.85 16.39 -12.78
N ILE A 52 1.90 15.59 -12.92
CA ILE A 52 1.80 14.13 -12.77
C ILE A 52 1.93 13.83 -11.27
N GLU A 53 0.86 13.32 -10.67
CA GLU A 53 0.93 12.77 -9.32
C GLU A 53 1.68 11.44 -9.33
N LEU A 54 2.97 11.49 -9.02
CA LEU A 54 3.79 10.31 -8.83
C LEU A 54 3.38 9.63 -7.53
N LYS A 55 2.56 8.58 -7.64
CA LYS A 55 2.33 7.66 -6.52
C LYS A 55 3.58 6.79 -6.38
N TYR A 56 4.46 7.17 -5.47
CA TYR A 56 5.52 6.30 -5.00
C TYR A 56 4.91 5.21 -4.13
N SER A 57 4.60 4.05 -4.71
CA SER A 57 4.41 2.86 -3.88
C SER A 57 5.79 2.43 -3.43
N ILE A 58 6.26 2.98 -2.31
CA ILE A 58 7.44 2.46 -1.63
C ILE A 58 7.02 1.10 -1.07
N SER A 59 7.10 0.07 -1.90
CA SER A 59 7.07 -1.33 -1.47
C SER A 59 8.44 -1.65 -0.89
N ALA A 60 8.80 -0.97 0.19
CA ALA A 60 9.88 -1.43 1.02
C ALA A 60 9.36 -2.70 1.71
N ASP A 61 9.93 -3.83 1.33
CA ASP A 61 9.76 -5.11 2.03
C ASP A 61 10.50 -4.98 3.37
N ILE A 62 9.91 -4.19 4.27
CA ILE A 62 10.50 -3.86 5.56
C ILE A 62 10.37 -5.14 6.40
N PRO A 63 11.50 -5.81 6.72
CA PRO A 63 11.46 -7.08 7.43
C PRO A 63 10.78 -6.93 8.80
N GLU A 64 10.88 -5.75 9.42
CA GLU A 64 10.17 -5.43 10.67
C GLU A 64 8.64 -5.41 10.50
N VAL A 65 8.11 -4.80 9.43
CA VAL A 65 6.65 -4.76 9.17
C VAL A 65 6.12 -6.15 8.86
N ARG A 66 6.88 -6.96 8.11
CA ARG A 66 6.53 -8.36 7.84
C ARG A 66 6.47 -9.19 9.11
N GLU A 67 7.39 -8.95 10.04
CA GLU A 67 7.41 -9.67 11.33
C GLU A 67 6.23 -9.26 12.21
N VAL A 68 5.87 -7.97 12.25
CA VAL A 68 4.65 -7.52 12.96
C VAL A 68 3.39 -8.11 12.33
N ALA A 69 3.30 -8.17 11.00
CA ALA A 69 2.20 -8.82 10.31
C ALA A 69 2.10 -10.32 10.64
N ARG A 70 3.25 -11.01 10.76
CA ARG A 70 3.33 -12.42 11.17
C ARG A 70 2.81 -12.63 12.59
N LEU A 71 3.21 -11.77 13.53
CA LEU A 71 2.74 -11.82 14.92
C LEU A 71 1.22 -11.59 15.02
N MET A 72 0.68 -10.66 14.24
CA MET A 72 -0.77 -10.40 14.17
C MET A 72 -1.55 -11.59 13.57
N ALA A 73 -1.00 -12.25 12.56
CA ALA A 73 -1.58 -13.47 11.98
C ALA A 73 -1.66 -14.61 13.01
N ASN A 74 -0.63 -14.77 13.84
CA ASN A 74 -0.64 -15.77 14.91
C ASN A 74 -1.66 -15.42 16.01
N ALA A 75 -1.77 -14.15 16.40
CA ALA A 75 -2.74 -13.70 17.40
C ALA A 75 -4.19 -13.91 16.93
N THR A 76 -4.49 -13.60 15.67
CA THR A 76 -5.81 -13.86 15.07
C THR A 76 -6.12 -15.35 14.96
N GLY A 77 -5.10 -16.18 14.65
CA GLY A 77 -5.21 -17.64 14.70
C GLY A 77 -5.61 -18.16 16.09
N ASN A 78 -4.99 -17.65 17.15
CA ASN A 78 -5.31 -18.00 18.53
C ASN A 78 -6.74 -17.55 18.91
N LEU A 79 -7.14 -16.33 18.54
CA LEU A 79 -8.51 -15.86 18.74
C LEU A 79 -9.55 -16.73 18.01
N ASN A 80 -9.24 -17.19 16.80
CA ASN A 80 -10.11 -18.08 16.05
C ASN A 80 -10.26 -19.45 16.72
N GLN A 81 -9.19 -19.98 17.33
CA GLN A 81 -9.26 -21.22 18.12
C GLN A 81 -10.11 -21.04 19.38
N ILE A 82 -9.98 -19.91 20.07
CA ILE A 82 -10.81 -19.56 21.22
C ILE A 82 -12.29 -19.45 20.82
N ALA A 83 -12.59 -18.76 19.72
CA ALA A 83 -13.95 -18.65 19.20
C ALA A 83 -14.54 -20.02 18.84
N LYS A 84 -13.78 -20.90 18.20
CA LYS A 84 -14.19 -22.28 17.91
C LYS A 84 -14.47 -23.07 19.17
N TYR A 85 -13.60 -23.01 20.17
CA TYR A 85 -13.75 -23.71 21.45
C TYR A 85 -15.05 -23.33 22.17
N PHE A 86 -15.42 -22.04 22.17
CA PHE A 86 -16.70 -21.60 22.75
C PHE A 86 -17.91 -21.98 21.90
N ASN A 87 -17.81 -21.92 20.58
CA ASN A 87 -18.90 -22.31 19.68
C ASN A 87 -19.24 -23.80 19.76
N THR A 88 -18.30 -24.65 20.20
CA THR A 88 -18.52 -26.09 20.39
C THR A 88 -19.00 -26.49 21.79
N GLY A 89 -19.38 -25.53 22.65
CA GLY A 89 -19.87 -25.81 24.00
C GLY A 89 -18.76 -25.95 25.05
N GLY A 90 -17.59 -25.34 24.83
CA GLY A 90 -16.48 -25.33 25.79
C GLY A 90 -16.85 -24.67 27.12
N ILE A 91 -16.37 -25.27 28.22
CA ILE A 91 -16.59 -24.77 29.58
C ILE A 91 -15.87 -23.43 29.75
N ARG A 92 -16.58 -22.40 30.23
CA ARG A 92 -15.98 -21.09 30.57
C ARG A 92 -15.23 -21.21 31.90
N SER A 93 -14.02 -21.74 31.89
CA SER A 93 -13.15 -21.76 33.08
C SER A 93 -12.39 -20.44 33.23
N LYS A 94 -11.92 -20.15 34.46
CA LYS A 94 -11.08 -18.98 34.75
C LYS A 94 -9.82 -18.95 33.89
N GLU A 95 -9.19 -20.10 33.66
CA GLU A 95 -7.99 -20.25 32.82
C GLU A 95 -8.22 -19.83 31.36
N VAL A 96 -9.40 -20.09 30.80
CA VAL A 96 -9.73 -19.63 29.44
C VAL A 96 -9.87 -18.10 29.41
N THR A 97 -10.33 -17.49 30.51
CA THR A 97 -10.49 -16.04 30.62
C THR A 97 -9.12 -15.35 30.75
N GLU A 98 -8.20 -15.96 31.49
CA GLU A 98 -6.80 -15.51 31.59
C GLU A 98 -6.09 -15.57 30.24
N LYS A 99 -6.21 -16.67 29.49
CA LYS A 99 -5.61 -16.78 28.14
C LYS A 99 -6.19 -15.78 27.14
N ILE A 100 -7.45 -15.40 27.28
CA ILE A 100 -8.06 -14.34 26.46
C ILE A 100 -7.42 -12.99 26.80
N ASN A 101 -7.27 -12.68 28.09
CA ASN A 101 -6.65 -11.43 28.53
C ASN A 101 -5.20 -11.33 28.05
N GLU A 102 -4.41 -12.41 28.17
CA GLU A 102 -3.05 -12.47 27.64
C GLU A 102 -3.02 -12.22 26.13
N ALA A 103 -3.92 -12.84 25.36
CA ALA A 103 -3.99 -12.63 23.91
C ALA A 103 -4.36 -11.18 23.55
N ILE A 104 -5.25 -10.55 24.32
CA ILE A 104 -5.62 -9.14 24.14
C ILE A 104 -4.44 -8.22 24.45
N GLU A 105 -3.67 -8.48 25.51
CA GLU A 105 -2.48 -7.71 25.86
C GLU A 105 -1.39 -7.78 24.77
N VAL A 106 -1.18 -8.96 24.17
CA VAL A 106 -0.27 -9.13 23.04
C VAL A 106 -0.72 -8.30 21.82
N ILE A 107 -2.03 -8.22 21.56
CA ILE A 107 -2.56 -7.41 20.46
C ILE A 107 -2.38 -5.91 20.74
N PHE A 108 -2.64 -5.46 21.97
CA PHE A 108 -2.46 -4.05 22.35
C PHE A 108 -0.99 -3.62 22.29
N SER A 109 -0.07 -4.47 22.73
CA SER A 109 1.38 -4.20 22.62
C SER A 109 1.85 -4.14 21.17
N ALA A 110 1.39 -5.06 20.31
CA ALA A 110 1.68 -5.03 18.88
C ALA A 110 1.14 -3.76 18.20
N LYS A 111 -0.07 -3.31 18.57
CA LYS A 111 -0.65 -2.05 18.09
C LYS A 111 0.22 -0.85 18.48
N SER A 112 0.65 -0.76 19.74
CA SER A 112 1.50 0.34 20.21
C SER A 112 2.86 0.37 19.51
N LEU A 113 3.45 -0.79 19.22
CA LEU A 113 4.68 -0.87 18.43
C LEU A 113 4.50 -0.35 17.01
N LEU A 114 3.37 -0.68 16.38
CA LEU A 114 3.06 -0.23 15.02
C LEU A 114 2.78 1.28 14.97
N GLU A 115 2.10 1.83 15.99
CA GLU A 115 1.94 3.28 16.18
C GLU A 115 3.31 3.97 16.33
N LYS A 116 4.19 3.45 17.19
CA LYS A 116 5.56 3.99 17.35
C LYS A 116 6.37 3.95 16.06
N ILE A 117 6.28 2.85 15.30
CA ILE A 117 6.94 2.70 14.00
C ILE A 117 6.39 3.73 12.99
N SER A 118 5.07 3.99 13.02
CA SER A 118 4.44 5.00 12.17
C SER A 118 4.81 6.44 12.56
N GLU A 119 4.96 6.71 13.86
CA GLU A 119 5.36 8.01 14.42
C GLU A 119 6.84 8.28 14.24
N SER A 120 7.71 7.25 14.28
CA SER A 120 9.16 7.37 14.08
C SER A 120 9.57 7.76 12.66
N GLY A 121 8.61 8.00 11.77
CA GLY A 121 8.84 8.60 10.47
C GLY A 121 9.72 7.73 9.56
N TYR A 122 9.08 6.86 8.77
CA TYR A 122 9.64 6.46 7.46
C TYR A 122 9.70 7.63 6.45
N GLY A 123 9.86 8.87 6.93
CA GLY A 123 10.07 10.06 6.13
C GLY A 123 11.54 10.27 5.73
N ASP A 124 12.48 9.57 6.36
CA ASP A 124 13.93 9.77 6.18
C ASP A 124 14.68 8.54 5.63
N LEU A 125 14.06 7.76 4.74
CA LEU A 125 14.84 6.87 3.88
C LEU A 125 15.49 7.69 2.77
N LYS A 126 16.67 8.21 3.13
CA LYS A 126 17.69 8.83 2.29
C LYS A 126 17.56 8.40 0.83
N THR A 127 17.23 9.38 -0.01
CA THR A 127 17.48 9.41 -1.44
C THR A 127 18.94 9.03 -1.72
N PHE A 128 19.18 7.75 -1.98
CA PHE A 128 20.32 7.29 -2.76
C PHE A 128 19.81 6.88 -4.13
N CYS A 129 19.62 7.88 -5.01
CA CYS A 129 19.70 7.63 -6.44
C CYS A 129 21.19 7.47 -6.76
N LYS A 130 21.57 6.31 -7.30
CA LYS A 130 22.87 6.08 -7.92
C LYS A 130 22.69 6.04 -9.42
#